data_AF-A0A9N8Z304-F1
#
_entry.id   AF-A0A9N8Z304-F1
#
_cell.length_a   1.000
_cell.length_b   1.000
_cell.length_c   1.000
_cell.angle_alpha   90.00
_cell.angle_beta   90.00
_cell.angle_gamma   90.00
#
_symmetry.space_group_name_H-M   'P 1'
#
loop_
_entity.id
_entity.type
_entity.pdbx_description
1 polymer ?
#
loop_
_entity_poly.entity_id
_entity_poly.type
_entity_poly.pdbx_seq_one_letter_code
_entity_poly.pdbx_strand_id
1 'polypeptide(L)'
;EAFQDNDADRTEIENVYTKMKKDFMWKLSSGKLVEEELYNIGKKLEFEHAIHSFIIDTEDEIIKQHFSKYELDEIDDAPIPEVPDLPQSVIEYLNKFINITSTKEVRSIINKQDDRSEAGYDSSIYHDLDYIRFAFYAL
;
A
#
# COMPACT_ATOMS: atom_id res chain seq x y z
N GLU A 1 5.45 -20.79 -5.87
CA GLU A 1 4.33 -21.23 -6.73
C GLU A 1 3.51 -19.98 -7.02
N ALA A 2 3.38 -19.59 -8.28
CA ALA A 2 2.56 -18.43 -8.65
C ALA A 2 1.08 -18.84 -8.57
N PHE A 3 0.26 -18.06 -7.87
CA PHE A 3 -1.18 -18.27 -7.81
C PHE A 3 -1.77 -17.96 -9.19
N GLN A 4 -2.26 -18.99 -9.86
CA GLN A 4 -2.94 -18.87 -11.14
C GLN A 4 -4.25 -18.11 -10.94
N ASP A 5 -4.47 -17.06 -11.72
CA ASP A 5 -5.68 -16.22 -11.63
C ASP A 5 -6.90 -17.10 -11.92
N ASN A 6 -7.87 -17.09 -11.01
CA ASN A 6 -9.17 -17.70 -11.27
C ASN A 6 -10.07 -16.68 -11.99
N ASP A 7 -11.16 -17.15 -12.62
CA ASP A 7 -12.16 -16.26 -13.26
C ASP A 7 -12.71 -15.17 -12.31
N ALA A 8 -12.57 -15.35 -10.99
CA ALA A 8 -12.93 -14.36 -9.97
C ALA A 8 -12.07 -13.08 -10.03
N ASP A 9 -10.75 -13.19 -10.21
CA ASP A 9 -9.82 -12.05 -10.19
C ASP A 9 -9.99 -11.20 -11.46
N ARG A 10 -10.22 -11.86 -12.60
CA ARG A 10 -10.64 -11.23 -13.86
C ARG A 10 -11.99 -10.52 -13.76
N THR A 11 -12.90 -11.05 -12.95
CA THR A 11 -14.19 -10.40 -12.68
C THR A 11 -14.00 -9.20 -11.75
N GLU A 12 -13.03 -9.22 -10.84
CA GLU A 12 -12.76 -8.13 -9.92
C GLU A 12 -12.23 -6.88 -10.62
N ILE A 13 -11.20 -7.00 -11.48
CA ILE A 13 -10.68 -5.84 -12.22
C ILE A 13 -11.75 -5.20 -13.11
N GLU A 14 -12.60 -6.01 -13.74
CA GLU A 14 -13.78 -5.54 -14.52
C GLU A 14 -14.77 -4.77 -13.62
N ASN A 15 -15.11 -5.34 -12.47
CA ASN A 15 -16.05 -4.74 -11.52
C ASN A 15 -15.54 -3.41 -10.95
N VAL A 16 -14.23 -3.28 -10.74
CA VAL A 16 -13.61 -2.03 -10.30
C VAL A 16 -13.60 -1.02 -11.46
N TYR A 17 -13.10 -1.42 -12.63
CA TYR A 17 -13.00 -0.56 -13.82
C TYR A 17 -14.35 0.04 -14.24
N THR A 18 -15.40 -0.77 -14.30
CA THR A 18 -16.75 -0.35 -14.72
C THR A 18 -17.38 0.69 -13.78
N LYS A 19 -16.94 0.75 -12.52
CA LYS A 19 -17.38 1.75 -11.54
C LYS A 19 -16.57 3.03 -11.59
N MET A 20 -15.41 3.04 -12.24
CA MET A 20 -14.58 4.22 -12.39
C MET A 20 -15.24 5.23 -13.34
N LYS A 21 -15.16 6.51 -12.98
CA LYS A 21 -15.61 7.60 -13.84
C LYS A 21 -14.44 8.08 -14.69
N LYS A 22 -14.59 8.03 -16.02
CA LYS A 22 -13.53 8.41 -16.96
C LYS A 22 -12.99 9.83 -16.75
N ASP A 23 -13.82 10.77 -16.29
CA ASP A 23 -13.40 12.15 -16.02
C ASP A 23 -12.40 12.28 -14.85
N PHE A 24 -12.29 11.25 -14.01
CA PHE A 24 -11.35 11.20 -12.88
C PHE A 24 -10.16 10.24 -13.12
N MET A 25 -10.10 9.58 -14.28
CA MET A 25 -8.96 8.73 -14.64
C MET A 25 -7.73 9.60 -14.91
N TRP A 26 -6.56 9.07 -14.59
CA TRP A 26 -5.31 9.74 -14.84
C TRP A 26 -5.01 9.77 -16.34
N LYS A 27 -5.13 10.96 -16.92
CA LYS A 27 -4.79 11.24 -18.31
C LYS A 27 -3.37 11.79 -18.42
N LEU A 28 -2.50 11.05 -19.11
CA LEU A 28 -1.15 11.48 -19.43
C LEU A 28 -1.15 12.57 -20.52
N SER A 29 -0.04 13.27 -20.65
CA SER A 29 0.16 14.31 -21.68
C SER A 29 0.07 13.75 -23.10
N SER A 30 0.35 12.45 -23.28
CA SER A 30 0.13 11.71 -24.53
C SER A 30 -1.35 11.58 -24.91
N GLY A 31 -2.25 11.81 -23.95
CA GLY A 31 -3.69 11.57 -24.06
C GLY A 31 -4.12 10.17 -23.62
N LYS A 32 -3.18 9.28 -23.30
CA LYS A 32 -3.46 7.94 -22.76
C LYS A 32 -4.08 8.03 -21.37
N LEU A 33 -5.07 7.19 -21.10
CA LEU A 33 -5.65 7.01 -19.77
C LEU A 33 -4.96 5.83 -19.08
N VAL A 34 -4.32 6.07 -17.94
CA VAL A 34 -3.51 5.05 -17.25
C VAL A 34 -4.37 3.88 -16.83
N GLU A 35 -5.49 4.10 -16.15
CA GLU A 35 -6.36 3.04 -15.64
C GLU A 35 -6.98 2.21 -16.77
N GLU A 36 -7.27 2.80 -17.93
CA GLU A 36 -7.77 2.07 -19.10
C GLU A 36 -6.69 1.16 -19.70
N GLU A 37 -5.43 1.61 -19.75
CA GLU A 37 -4.31 0.78 -20.18
C GLU A 37 -4.05 -0.37 -19.18
N LEU A 38 -4.02 -0.08 -17.87
CA LEU A 38 -3.87 -1.09 -16.82
C LEU A 38 -4.97 -2.15 -16.89
N TYR A 39 -6.24 -1.74 -17.04
CA TYR A 39 -7.35 -2.68 -17.22
C TYR A 39 -7.17 -3.56 -18.48
N ASN A 40 -6.72 -2.98 -19.59
CA ASN A 40 -6.49 -3.71 -20.84
C ASN A 40 -5.33 -4.72 -20.76
N ILE A 41 -4.34 -4.46 -19.91
CA ILE A 41 -3.26 -5.40 -19.60
C ILE A 41 -3.77 -6.48 -18.65
N GLY A 42 -4.34 -6.08 -17.51
CA GLY A 42 -4.78 -6.97 -16.43
C GLY A 42 -5.74 -8.07 -16.90
N LYS A 43 -6.72 -7.73 -17.75
CA LYS A 43 -7.66 -8.73 -18.30
C LYS A 43 -7.00 -9.86 -19.12
N LYS A 44 -5.75 -9.67 -19.55
CA LYS A 44 -4.98 -10.65 -20.35
C LYS A 44 -3.98 -11.44 -19.50
N LEU A 45 -3.75 -11.04 -18.25
CA LEU A 45 -2.81 -11.74 -17.38
C LEU A 45 -3.41 -13.08 -16.93
N GLU A 46 -2.52 -14.05 -16.73
CA GLU A 46 -2.86 -15.41 -16.30
C GLU A 46 -2.65 -15.62 -14.79
N PHE A 47 -2.04 -14.64 -14.12
CA PHE A 47 -1.66 -14.67 -12.71
C PHE A 47 -1.90 -13.30 -12.10
N GLU A 48 -2.18 -13.28 -10.81
CA GLU A 48 -2.37 -12.06 -10.03
C GLU A 48 -1.16 -11.13 -10.19
N HIS A 49 -1.45 -9.85 -10.39
CA HIS A 49 -0.46 -8.81 -10.61
C HIS A 49 -0.90 -7.49 -9.98
N ALA A 50 0.05 -6.61 -9.64
CA ALA A 50 -0.21 -5.28 -9.10
C ALA A 50 -1.23 -4.46 -9.95
N ILE A 51 -1.27 -4.75 -11.25
CA ILE A 51 -2.19 -4.17 -12.23
C ILE A 51 -3.66 -4.44 -11.89
N HIS A 52 -3.99 -5.60 -11.31
CA HIS A 52 -5.37 -5.92 -10.90
C HIS A 52 -5.88 -4.99 -9.78
N SER A 53 -4.95 -4.42 -9.00
CA SER A 53 -5.23 -3.38 -8.00
C SER A 53 -5.04 -1.95 -8.54
N PHE A 54 -4.85 -1.77 -9.87
CA PHE A 54 -4.54 -0.49 -10.51
C PHE A 54 -3.28 0.18 -9.94
N ILE A 55 -2.33 -0.62 -9.43
CA ILE A 55 -1.02 -0.15 -8.99
C ILE A 55 -0.09 -0.17 -10.20
N ILE A 56 0.59 0.96 -10.43
CA ILE A 56 1.60 1.09 -11.49
C ILE A 56 3.00 1.07 -10.87
N ASP A 57 3.85 0.20 -11.41
CA ASP A 57 5.27 0.15 -11.13
C ASP A 57 5.99 0.45 -12.45
N THR A 58 6.66 1.61 -12.54
CA THR A 58 7.38 2.06 -13.74
C THR A 58 8.58 1.17 -14.06
N GLU A 59 9.06 0.39 -13.09
CA GLU A 59 10.16 -0.55 -13.26
C GLU A 59 9.71 -1.95 -13.69
N ASP A 60 8.40 -2.24 -13.64
CA ASP A 60 7.85 -3.52 -14.08
C ASP A 60 7.97 -3.72 -15.61
N GLU A 61 8.39 -4.92 -16.01
CA GLU A 61 8.66 -5.24 -17.42
C GLU A 61 7.40 -5.27 -18.29
N ILE A 62 6.24 -5.62 -17.73
CA ILE A 62 4.97 -5.59 -18.46
C ILE A 62 4.56 -4.12 -18.67
N ILE A 63 4.67 -3.29 -17.64
CA ILE A 63 4.40 -1.85 -17.74
C ILE A 63 5.32 -1.18 -18.77
N LYS A 64 6.63 -1.45 -18.73
CA LYS A 64 7.62 -0.91 -19.70
C LYS A 64 7.31 -1.24 -21.17
N GLN A 65 6.60 -2.35 -21.43
CA GLN A 65 6.21 -2.73 -22.80
C GLN A 65 4.97 -1.98 -23.31
N HIS A 66 4.16 -1.44 -22.40
CA HIS A 66 2.87 -0.82 -22.71
C HIS A 66 2.87 0.71 -22.66
N PHE A 67 3.87 1.28 -22.00
CA PHE A 67 4.08 2.73 -21.92
C PHE A 67 5.36 3.13 -22.64
N SER A 68 5.32 4.28 -23.32
CA SER A 68 6.54 4.85 -23.89
C SER A 68 7.44 5.38 -22.77
N LYS A 69 8.74 5.51 -23.05
CA LYS A 69 9.68 6.10 -22.08
C LYS A 69 9.21 7.45 -21.55
N TYR A 70 8.70 8.33 -22.42
CA TYR A 70 8.19 9.63 -22.02
C TYR A 70 6.99 9.53 -21.06
N GLU A 71 6.08 8.57 -21.29
CA GLU A 71 4.93 8.33 -20.41
C GLU A 71 5.39 7.79 -19.05
N LEU A 72 6.38 6.90 -19.02
CA LEU A 72 6.95 6.37 -17.79
C LEU A 72 7.65 7.47 -16.98
N ASP A 73 8.45 8.31 -17.64
CA ASP A 73 9.09 9.48 -17.01
C ASP A 73 8.03 10.44 -16.44
N GLU A 74 6.92 10.69 -17.16
CA GLU A 74 5.78 11.51 -16.66
C GLU A 74 5.09 10.89 -15.43
N ILE A 75 4.98 9.57 -15.38
CA ILE A 75 4.40 8.85 -14.23
C ILE A 75 5.34 8.90 -13.02
N ASP A 76 6.65 8.72 -13.23
CA ASP A 76 7.66 8.71 -12.18
C ASP A 76 7.86 10.10 -11.56
N ASP A 77 7.80 11.15 -12.39
CA ASP A 77 7.89 12.55 -11.97
C ASP A 77 6.56 13.09 -11.39
N ALA A 78 5.50 12.28 -11.34
CA ALA A 78 4.20 12.72 -10.86
C ALA A 78 4.27 13.13 -9.37
N PRO A 79 3.60 14.22 -8.98
CA PRO A 79 3.62 14.67 -7.59
C PRO A 79 2.96 13.62 -6.69
N ILE A 80 3.78 13.01 -5.84
CA ILE A 80 3.32 12.09 -4.81
C ILE A 80 2.69 12.93 -3.68
N PRO A 81 1.52 12.54 -3.14
CA PRO A 81 0.99 13.17 -1.93
C PRO A 81 2.05 13.20 -0.84
N GLU A 82 2.15 14.30 -0.10
CA GLU A 82 3.03 14.35 1.07
C GLU A 82 2.60 13.24 2.04
N VAL A 83 3.49 12.26 2.22
CA VAL A 83 3.31 11.25 3.25
C VAL A 83 3.70 11.92 4.57
N PRO A 84 2.76 12.06 5.52
CA PRO A 84 3.10 12.69 6.79
C PRO A 84 4.15 11.85 7.52
N ASP A 85 5.11 12.53 8.14
CA ASP A 85 6.06 11.86 9.03
C ASP A 85 5.33 11.15 10.18
N LEU A 86 5.88 10.03 10.60
CA LEU A 86 5.37 9.33 11.78
C LEU A 86 5.50 10.24 13.01
N PRO A 87 4.47 10.30 13.88
CA PRO A 87 4.59 11.03 15.13
C PRO A 87 5.80 10.58 15.94
N GLN A 88 6.51 11.52 16.56
CA GLN A 88 7.71 11.25 17.36
C GLN A 88 7.47 10.17 18.43
N SER A 89 6.28 10.15 19.04
CA SER A 89 5.88 9.13 20.03
C SER A 89 5.82 7.71 19.45
N VAL A 90 5.39 7.57 18.19
CA VAL A 90 5.37 6.30 17.45
C VAL A 90 6.79 5.85 17.15
N ILE A 91 7.64 6.77 16.65
CA ILE A 91 9.05 6.49 16.37
C ILE A 91 9.78 6.02 17.64
N GLU A 92 9.63 6.74 18.75
CA GLU A 92 10.23 6.39 20.04
C GLU A 92 9.75 5.03 20.56
N TYR A 93 8.48 4.69 20.33
CA TYR A 93 7.95 3.39 20.69
C TYR A 93 8.54 2.26 19.81
N LEU A 94 8.56 2.45 18.49
CA LEU A 94 9.11 1.47 17.53
C LEU A 94 10.61 1.25 17.73
N ASN A 95 11.35 2.30 18.09
CA ASN A 95 12.78 2.22 18.40
C ASN A 95 13.11 1.24 19.54
N LYS A 96 12.14 0.92 20.42
CA LYS A 96 12.32 -0.10 21.47
C LYS A 96 12.53 -1.51 20.91
N PHE A 97 12.20 -1.74 19.63
CA PHE A 97 12.21 -3.07 19.00
C PHE A 97 13.30 -3.27 17.94
N ILE A 98 14.00 -2.21 17.49
CA ILE A 98 14.92 -2.27 16.34
C ILE A 98 15.98 -3.37 16.45
N ASN A 99 16.51 -3.62 17.65
CA ASN A 99 17.59 -4.60 17.86
C ASN A 99 17.09 -5.91 18.50
N ILE A 100 15.77 -6.16 18.48
CA ILE A 100 15.17 -7.32 19.14
C ILE A 100 14.92 -8.42 18.13
N THR A 101 15.48 -9.59 18.41
CA THR A 101 15.39 -10.77 17.53
C THR A 101 14.55 -11.90 18.15
N SER A 102 14.05 -11.72 19.38
CA SER A 102 13.30 -12.73 20.13
C SER A 102 11.88 -12.27 20.45
N THR A 103 10.89 -13.08 20.09
CA THR A 103 9.47 -12.84 20.41
C THR A 103 9.21 -12.75 21.91
N LYS A 104 10.01 -13.44 22.74
CA LYS A 104 9.93 -13.34 24.21
C LYS A 104 10.29 -11.93 24.70
N GLU A 105 11.29 -11.30 24.09
CA GLU A 105 11.72 -9.96 24.43
C GLU A 105 10.73 -8.90 23.94
N VAL A 106 10.19 -9.08 22.72
CA VAL A 106 9.08 -8.27 22.20
C VAL A 106 7.89 -8.28 23.18
N ARG A 107 7.45 -9.47 23.61
CA ARG A 107 6.34 -9.62 24.58
C ARG A 107 6.66 -9.00 25.94
N SER A 108 7.91 -9.11 26.40
CA SER A 108 8.36 -8.48 27.64
C SER A 108 8.18 -6.96 27.59
N ILE A 109 8.51 -6.32 26.47
CA ILE A 109 8.38 -4.86 26.30
C ILE A 109 6.91 -4.44 26.17
N ILE A 110 6.09 -5.17 25.41
CA ILE A 110 4.66 -4.88 25.24
C ILE A 110 3.92 -5.01 26.58
N ASN A 111 4.33 -5.93 27.44
CA ASN A 111 3.69 -6.15 28.74
C ASN A 111 4.19 -5.21 29.85
N LYS A 112 5.17 -4.33 29.58
CA LYS A 112 5.56 -3.30 30.55
C LYS A 112 4.40 -2.33 30.76
N GLN A 113 4.17 -2.00 32.03
CA GLN A 113 3.20 -0.97 32.41
C GLN A 113 3.54 0.31 31.66
N ASP A 114 2.53 0.85 31.02
CA ASP A 114 2.65 2.09 30.27
C ASP A 114 2.16 3.23 31.14
N ASP A 115 2.99 4.23 31.38
CA ASP A 115 2.64 5.41 32.20
C ASP A 115 1.41 6.16 31.64
N ARG A 116 1.08 5.94 30.37
CA ARG A 116 -0.15 6.44 29.72
C ARG A 116 -1.42 5.77 30.22
N SER A 117 -1.33 4.63 30.89
CA SER A 117 -2.49 3.87 31.41
C SER A 117 -3.17 4.57 32.59
N GLU A 118 -2.51 5.54 33.21
CA GLU A 118 -3.03 6.34 34.33
C GLU A 118 -3.62 7.69 33.88
N ALA A 119 -3.31 8.13 32.66
CA ALA A 119 -3.98 9.25 32.01
C ALA A 119 -5.25 8.73 31.33
N GLY A 120 -6.36 9.45 31.44
CA GLY A 120 -7.59 9.08 30.72
C GLY A 120 -7.31 8.89 29.22
N TYR A 121 -7.92 7.87 28.62
CA TYR A 121 -7.68 7.51 27.22
C TYR A 121 -8.09 8.65 26.26
N ASP A 122 -7.15 9.11 25.44
CA ASP A 122 -7.37 10.02 24.31
C ASP A 122 -7.05 9.30 22.99
N SER A 123 -8.08 9.08 22.18
CA SER A 123 -7.96 8.39 20.88
C SER A 123 -7.09 9.16 19.89
N SER A 124 -6.99 10.48 19.99
CA SER A 124 -6.16 11.28 19.09
C SER A 124 -4.66 11.14 19.37
N ILE A 125 -4.29 10.59 20.52
CA ILE A 125 -2.90 10.42 20.98
C ILE A 125 -2.51 8.95 21.04
N TYR A 126 -3.42 8.06 21.45
CA TYR A 126 -3.10 6.68 21.79
C TYR A 126 -3.50 5.65 20.74
N HIS A 127 -4.39 5.98 19.80
CA HIS A 127 -4.91 5.02 18.82
C HIS A 127 -3.82 4.29 18.04
N ASP A 128 -2.89 5.03 17.43
CA ASP A 128 -1.81 4.46 16.62
C ASP A 128 -0.90 3.55 17.44
N LEU A 129 -0.58 3.95 18.67
CA LEU A 129 0.30 3.20 19.56
C LEU A 129 -0.37 1.91 20.07
N ASP A 130 -1.67 1.95 20.35
CA ASP A 130 -2.44 0.76 20.73
C ASP A 130 -2.59 -0.20 19.56
N TYR A 131 -2.80 0.33 18.35
CA TYR A 131 -2.83 -0.49 17.15
C TYR A 131 -1.48 -1.19 16.91
N ILE A 132 -0.36 -0.49 17.05
CA ILE A 132 0.99 -1.08 16.95
C ILE A 132 1.19 -2.16 18.01
N ARG A 133 0.78 -1.92 19.27
CA ARG A 133 0.83 -2.92 20.33
C ARG A 133 0.03 -4.17 19.98
N PHE A 134 -1.19 -3.99 19.48
CA PHE A 134 -2.04 -5.09 19.05
C PHE A 134 -1.41 -5.88 17.91
N ALA A 135 -0.88 -5.19 16.90
CA ALA A 135 -0.19 -5.82 15.78
C ALA A 135 1.02 -6.65 16.23
N PHE A 136 1.85 -6.13 17.15
CA PHE A 136 2.96 -6.91 17.69
C PHE A 136 2.53 -8.03 18.64
N TYR A 137 1.38 -7.90 19.31
CA TYR A 137 0.83 -8.97 20.13
C TYR A 137 0.32 -10.15 19.28
N ALA A 138 -0.18 -9.87 18.08
CA ALA A 138 -0.65 -10.87 17.13
C ALA A 138 0.48 -11.68 16.45
N LEU A 139 1.76 -11.31 16.66
CA LEU A 139 2.96 -12.04 16.21
C LEU A 139 3.35 -13.19 17.17
#